data_AF-A0A954ESJ0-F1
#
_entry.id   AF-A0A954ESJ0-F1
#
_cell.length_a   1.000
_cell.length_b   1.000
_cell.length_c   1.000
_cell.angle_alpha   90.00
_cell.angle_beta   90.00
_cell.angle_gamma   90.00
#
_symmetry.space_group_name_H-M   'P 1'
#
loop_
_entity.id
_entity.type
_entity.pdbx_description
1 polymer ?
#
loop_
_entity_poly.entity_id
_entity_poly.type
_entity_poly.pdbx_seq_one_letter_code
_entity_poly.pdbx_strand_id
1 'polypeptide(L)'
;CYLSSAKPYTVEGTAWPLQRTLDHIVADKIGTQTPFATLEFSCNSHRDNKESIYFDNISWYGTGHLAPSIRDPRKMYRRLFSTSEAERYRDVTDLVLEDARSLQQDLGYSDKQKFDEYFESIRTIEKQMERLEKMKAELAKVGFEEPPEAYLPRGEYIRLMADLMVVALQTGLTNVTTFMVGPERWDTPYLFEELFDKPRSHHGMSHNQTKMIDDLLKVDKFHMEQFLHVMQRMEAIVEPDGTTLLDNTLLTYGSGLGDGSTHQYNDLPIILAGGGRRVVSGQHINMPEGTPLANLWLTQARLLGLEIDEFADSTGEISSLLSQT
;
A
#
# COMPACT_ATOMS: atom_id res chain seq x y z
N CYS A 1 5.07 7.83 10.70
CA CYS A 1 4.87 7.26 9.34
C CYS A 1 3.51 7.74 8.82
N TYR A 2 3.46 8.11 7.53
CA TYR A 2 2.30 8.62 6.80
C TYR A 2 0.98 7.87 7.08
N LEU A 3 0.96 6.54 6.91
CA LEU A 3 -0.27 5.74 7.01
C LEU A 3 -0.59 5.26 8.44
N SER A 4 0.41 5.23 9.32
CA SER A 4 0.22 4.77 10.70
C SER A 4 -0.38 5.88 11.57
N SER A 5 0.01 7.13 11.33
CA SER A 5 -0.36 8.30 12.14
C SER A 5 -0.14 8.12 13.65
N ALA A 6 0.67 7.15 14.07
CA ALA A 6 0.88 6.82 15.48
C ALA A 6 1.16 8.08 16.31
N LYS A 7 0.36 8.28 17.37
CA LYS A 7 0.49 9.39 18.30
C LYS A 7 1.93 9.45 18.85
N PRO A 8 2.61 10.61 18.79
CA PRO A 8 3.94 10.76 19.37
C PRO A 8 3.98 10.27 20.82
N TYR A 9 5.04 9.56 21.18
CA TYR A 9 5.29 9.07 22.55
C TYR A 9 4.27 8.07 23.12
N THR A 10 3.32 7.56 22.33
CA THR A 10 2.38 6.52 22.80
C THR A 10 2.90 5.10 22.61
N VAL A 11 3.88 4.92 21.74
CA VAL A 11 4.56 3.64 21.52
C VAL A 11 5.96 3.74 22.08
N GLU A 12 6.20 3.02 23.17
CA GLU A 12 7.47 3.01 23.90
C GLU A 12 8.26 1.71 23.64
N GLY A 13 9.55 1.70 23.95
CA GLY A 13 10.38 0.48 23.92
C GLY A 13 10.80 0.00 22.53
N THR A 14 10.60 0.79 21.48
CA THR A 14 11.04 0.48 20.10
C THR A 14 11.70 1.69 19.45
N ALA A 15 12.71 1.45 18.60
CA ALA A 15 13.30 2.48 17.76
C ALA A 15 12.36 2.96 16.64
N TRP A 16 11.29 2.19 16.37
CA TRP A 16 10.30 2.46 15.33
C TRP A 16 8.91 2.50 15.96
N PRO A 17 8.49 3.63 16.55
CA PRO A 17 7.25 3.78 17.29
C PRO A 17 6.05 3.91 16.34
N LEU A 18 5.83 2.89 15.52
CA LEU A 18 4.77 2.79 14.54
C LEU A 18 3.68 1.85 15.05
N GLN A 19 2.43 2.16 14.72
CA GLN A 19 1.25 1.36 15.05
C GLN A 19 0.69 0.69 13.79
N ARG A 20 -0.29 -0.18 14.01
CA ARG A 20 -1.09 -0.78 12.93
C ARG A 20 -1.63 0.28 11.98
N THR A 21 -1.51 0.04 10.69
CA THR A 21 -1.91 1.01 9.65
C THR A 21 -3.36 0.88 9.23
N LEU A 22 -3.87 1.97 8.65
CA LEU A 22 -5.27 2.10 8.20
C LEU A 22 -5.69 0.98 7.24
N ASP A 23 -4.83 0.62 6.29
CA ASP A 23 -5.08 -0.43 5.30
C ASP A 23 -5.43 -1.77 5.95
N HIS A 24 -4.68 -2.20 6.97
CA HIS A 24 -4.99 -3.43 7.69
C HIS A 24 -6.25 -3.32 8.56
N ILE A 25 -6.53 -2.16 9.15
CA ILE A 25 -7.77 -1.94 9.91
C ILE A 25 -8.99 -2.01 8.97
N VAL A 26 -8.90 -1.39 7.79
CA VAL A 26 -9.92 -1.45 6.75
C VAL A 26 -10.09 -2.88 6.23
N ALA A 27 -8.99 -3.60 6.02
CA ALA A 27 -9.00 -4.96 5.50
C ALA A 27 -9.72 -5.97 6.43
N ASP A 28 -9.74 -5.75 7.74
CA ASP A 28 -10.54 -6.56 8.67
C ASP A 28 -12.03 -6.56 8.31
N LYS A 29 -12.51 -5.48 7.70
CA LYS A 29 -13.89 -5.37 7.24
C LYS A 29 -14.04 -5.85 5.79
N ILE A 30 -13.31 -5.23 4.87
CA ILE A 30 -13.56 -5.38 3.42
C ILE A 30 -12.61 -6.36 2.72
N GLY A 31 -11.50 -6.77 3.34
CA GLY A 31 -10.54 -7.73 2.80
C GLY A 31 -10.87 -9.20 3.13
N THR A 32 -11.96 -9.44 3.88
CA THR A 32 -12.33 -10.79 4.31
C THR A 32 -12.91 -11.66 3.20
N GLN A 33 -13.32 -11.07 2.08
CA GLN A 33 -13.96 -11.77 0.95
C GLN A 33 -13.02 -11.97 -0.24
N THR A 34 -11.82 -11.39 -0.20
CA THR A 34 -10.83 -11.45 -1.28
C THR A 34 -9.73 -12.47 -0.96
N PRO A 35 -9.02 -13.01 -1.97
CA PRO A 35 -7.84 -13.84 -1.75
C PRO A 35 -6.78 -13.19 -0.88
N PHE A 36 -6.52 -11.89 -1.09
CA PHE A 36 -5.58 -11.12 -0.28
C PHE A 36 -6.35 -10.06 0.50
N ALA A 37 -6.13 -9.99 1.82
CA ALA A 37 -6.76 -8.98 2.65
C ALA A 37 -6.22 -7.58 2.32
N THR A 38 -4.91 -7.50 2.07
CA THR A 38 -4.17 -6.34 1.59
C THR A 38 -3.11 -6.80 0.58
N LEU A 39 -2.65 -5.88 -0.26
CA LEU A 39 -1.44 -6.05 -1.07
C LEU A 39 -0.56 -4.80 -1.02
N GLU A 40 0.70 -4.99 -0.65
CA GLU A 40 1.68 -3.93 -0.47
C GLU A 40 2.65 -3.90 -1.68
N PHE A 41 2.59 -2.83 -2.46
CA PHE A 41 3.44 -2.60 -3.63
C PHE A 41 4.55 -1.60 -3.29
N SER A 42 5.74 -1.81 -3.83
CA SER A 42 6.83 -0.83 -3.78
C SER A 42 7.47 -0.67 -5.14
N CYS A 43 7.86 0.56 -5.44
CA CYS A 43 8.63 0.87 -6.62
C CYS A 43 10.13 1.01 -6.35
N ASN A 44 10.63 0.75 -5.14
CA ASN A 44 12.06 0.80 -4.88
C ASN A 44 12.78 -0.38 -5.54
N SER A 45 13.42 -0.16 -6.69
CA SER A 45 14.17 -1.20 -7.42
C SER A 45 15.53 -1.51 -6.81
N HIS A 46 16.01 -0.70 -5.86
CA HIS A 46 17.30 -0.92 -5.22
C HIS A 46 17.25 -2.13 -4.27
N ARG A 47 18.39 -2.82 -4.20
CA ARG A 47 18.65 -3.94 -3.29
C ARG A 47 19.79 -3.64 -2.32
N ASP A 48 20.19 -2.37 -2.24
CA ASP A 48 21.18 -1.93 -1.27
C ASP A 48 20.56 -1.84 0.13
N ASN A 49 21.38 -2.02 1.16
CA ASN A 49 20.95 -1.96 2.56
C ASN A 49 21.31 -0.60 3.18
N LYS A 50 21.19 0.50 2.42
CA LYS A 50 21.55 1.83 2.93
C LYS A 50 20.61 2.32 4.02
N GLU A 51 19.34 1.96 3.90
CA GLU A 51 18.31 2.33 4.84
C GLU A 51 17.59 1.10 5.39
N SER A 52 16.95 1.31 6.53
CA SER A 52 16.19 0.27 7.20
C SER A 52 14.98 -0.14 6.37
N ILE A 53 14.59 -1.42 6.47
CA ILE A 53 13.34 -1.92 5.86
C ILE A 53 12.11 -1.12 6.34
N TYR A 54 12.16 -0.52 7.52
CA TYR A 54 11.11 0.36 8.06
C TYR A 54 10.95 1.68 7.30
N PHE A 55 11.97 2.15 6.58
CA PHE A 55 11.88 3.31 5.68
C PHE A 55 11.46 2.94 4.27
N ASP A 56 11.56 1.67 3.91
CA ASP A 56 11.25 1.13 2.58
C ASP A 56 9.82 0.58 2.47
N ASN A 57 8.98 0.89 3.47
CA ASN A 57 7.61 0.41 3.58
C ASN A 57 6.72 1.45 4.28
N ILE A 58 5.41 1.38 4.00
CA ILE A 58 4.39 2.28 4.57
C ILE A 58 3.25 1.52 5.27
N SER A 59 3.34 0.20 5.43
CA SER A 59 2.29 -0.61 6.05
C SER A 59 2.80 -1.49 7.19
N TRP A 60 1.97 -1.64 8.23
CA TRP A 60 2.28 -2.39 9.46
C TRP A 60 1.05 -3.15 9.95
N TYR A 61 1.18 -4.47 10.11
CA TYR A 61 0.18 -5.31 10.78
C TYR A 61 -0.04 -4.87 12.24
N GLY A 62 0.99 -4.28 12.85
CA GLY A 62 0.96 -3.78 14.22
C GLY A 62 2.32 -3.23 14.65
N THR A 63 2.42 -2.80 15.90
CA THR A 63 3.67 -2.29 16.47
C THR A 63 4.79 -3.32 16.34
N GLY A 64 5.88 -2.95 15.68
CA GLY A 64 7.02 -3.83 15.41
C GLY A 64 6.79 -4.88 14.32
N HIS A 65 5.56 -5.02 13.81
CA HIS A 65 5.17 -6.03 12.81
C HIS A 65 4.95 -5.35 11.46
N LEU A 66 6.03 -5.25 10.69
CA LEU A 66 6.03 -4.66 9.36
C LEU A 66 5.24 -5.53 8.37
N ALA A 67 4.46 -4.89 7.49
CA ALA A 67 3.91 -5.54 6.30
C ALA A 67 4.84 -5.26 5.09
N PRO A 68 5.64 -6.25 4.65
CA PRO A 68 6.66 -6.02 3.63
C PRO A 68 6.05 -5.91 2.23
N SER A 69 6.38 -4.83 1.54
CA SER A 69 6.00 -4.62 0.15
C SER A 69 6.76 -5.51 -0.82
N ILE A 70 6.08 -5.91 -1.89
CA ILE A 70 6.68 -6.60 -3.03
C ILE A 70 7.14 -5.54 -4.03
N ARG A 71 8.45 -5.45 -4.21
CA ARG A 71 9.06 -4.50 -5.16
C ARG A 71 9.20 -5.06 -6.57
N ASP A 72 9.39 -6.36 -6.72
CA ASP A 72 9.69 -7.01 -8.00
C ASP A 72 8.40 -7.28 -8.81
N PRO A 73 8.23 -6.73 -10.03
CA PRO A 73 7.00 -6.86 -10.79
C PRO A 73 6.66 -8.31 -11.16
N ARG A 74 7.67 -9.14 -11.44
CA ARG A 74 7.48 -10.55 -11.79
C ARG A 74 7.03 -11.36 -10.58
N LYS A 75 7.62 -11.09 -9.40
CA LYS A 75 7.17 -11.71 -8.15
C LYS A 75 5.73 -11.28 -7.81
N MET A 76 5.39 -10.00 -8.00
CA MET A 76 4.03 -9.53 -7.78
C MET A 76 3.06 -10.19 -8.78
N TYR A 77 3.39 -10.26 -10.06
CA TYR A 77 2.60 -10.98 -11.06
C TYR A 77 2.34 -12.43 -10.63
N ARG A 78 3.38 -13.17 -10.24
CA ARG A 78 3.22 -14.55 -9.78
C ARG A 78 2.36 -14.64 -8.53
N ARG A 79 2.52 -13.71 -7.60
CA ARG A 79 1.68 -13.63 -6.41
C ARG A 79 0.19 -13.47 -6.75
N LEU A 80 -0.12 -12.71 -7.80
CA LEU A 80 -1.49 -12.47 -8.26
C LEU A 80 -2.09 -13.62 -9.09
N PHE A 81 -1.31 -14.22 -9.98
CA PHE A 81 -1.83 -15.12 -11.02
C PHE A 81 -1.34 -16.58 -10.94
N SER A 82 -0.26 -16.88 -10.21
CA SER A 82 0.33 -18.23 -10.21
C SER A 82 -0.33 -19.16 -9.19
N THR A 83 -0.96 -20.21 -9.69
CA THR A 83 -1.54 -21.30 -8.87
C THR A 83 -0.54 -22.42 -8.57
N SER A 84 0.58 -22.53 -9.29
CA SER A 84 1.60 -23.54 -9.01
C SER A 84 2.33 -23.32 -7.69
N GLU A 85 2.43 -22.07 -7.22
CA GLU A 85 2.91 -21.80 -5.86
C GLU A 85 1.87 -22.25 -4.82
N ALA A 86 0.58 -22.08 -5.09
CA ALA A 86 -0.51 -22.49 -4.20
C ALA A 86 -0.51 -24.00 -3.91
N GLU A 87 -0.33 -24.82 -4.94
CA GLU A 87 -0.25 -26.28 -4.81
C GLU A 87 0.95 -26.70 -3.97
N ARG A 88 2.13 -26.10 -4.22
CA ARG A 88 3.35 -26.41 -3.47
C ARG A 88 3.27 -26.02 -1.99
N TYR A 89 2.60 -24.91 -1.69
CA TYR A 89 2.41 -24.47 -0.31
C TYR A 89 1.45 -25.40 0.46
N ARG A 90 0.37 -25.89 -0.16
CA ARG A 90 -0.56 -26.85 0.47
C ARG A 90 0.13 -28.13 0.92
N ASP A 91 0.94 -28.72 0.03
CA ASP A 91 1.67 -29.95 0.33
C ASP A 91 2.62 -29.78 1.54
N VAL A 92 3.26 -28.60 1.65
CA VAL A 92 4.16 -28.29 2.77
C VAL A 92 3.38 -27.99 4.05
N THR A 93 2.28 -27.23 3.98
CA THR A 93 1.49 -26.90 5.17
C THR A 93 0.84 -28.14 5.78
N ASP A 94 0.32 -29.06 4.97
CA ASP A 94 -0.30 -30.28 5.49
C ASP A 94 0.69 -31.13 6.31
N LEU A 95 1.92 -31.29 5.79
CA LEU A 95 3.00 -31.99 6.48
C LEU A 95 3.41 -31.28 7.78
N VAL A 96 3.58 -29.96 7.74
CA VAL A 96 4.03 -29.18 8.92
C VAL A 96 2.94 -29.07 9.99
N LEU A 97 1.66 -29.00 9.60
CA LEU A 97 0.53 -28.96 10.53
C LEU A 97 0.40 -30.26 11.33
N GLU A 98 0.65 -31.41 10.71
CA GLU A 98 0.59 -32.72 11.38
C GLU A 98 1.67 -32.81 12.47
N ASP A 99 2.93 -32.48 12.12
CA ASP A 99 4.06 -32.46 13.05
C ASP A 99 3.87 -31.42 14.17
N ALA A 100 3.40 -30.22 13.83
CA ALA A 100 3.18 -29.14 14.80
C ALA A 100 2.10 -29.49 15.83
N ARG A 101 1.01 -30.18 15.42
CA ARG A 101 -0.06 -30.61 16.34
C ARG A 101 0.41 -31.68 17.32
N SER A 102 1.29 -32.57 16.89
CA SER A 102 1.94 -33.54 17.78
C SER A 102 2.81 -32.83 18.82
N LEU A 103 3.58 -31.83 18.40
CA LEU A 103 4.48 -31.08 19.29
C LEU A 103 3.72 -30.20 20.29
N GLN A 104 2.58 -29.61 19.89
CA GLN A 104 1.77 -28.73 20.75
C GLN A 104 1.32 -29.40 22.06
N GLN A 105 1.17 -30.73 22.07
CA GLN A 105 0.77 -31.48 23.27
C GLN A 105 1.82 -31.39 24.39
N ASP A 106 3.10 -31.25 24.03
CA ASP A 106 4.23 -31.26 24.95
C ASP A 106 4.75 -29.84 25.30
N LEU A 107 4.17 -28.79 24.73
CA LEU A 107 4.64 -27.42 24.90
C LEU A 107 4.07 -26.69 26.12
N GLY A 108 4.89 -25.79 26.68
CA GLY A 108 4.50 -24.84 27.72
C GLY A 108 3.57 -23.74 27.20
N TYR A 109 2.93 -22.99 28.12
CA TYR A 109 1.89 -22.01 27.79
C TYR A 109 2.34 -20.91 26.81
N SER A 110 3.54 -20.35 26.99
CA SER A 110 4.07 -19.30 26.11
C SER A 110 4.38 -19.80 24.70
N ASP A 111 4.77 -21.07 24.56
CA ASP A 111 5.07 -21.66 23.25
C ASP A 111 3.78 -22.02 22.53
N LYS A 112 2.75 -22.49 23.27
CA LYS A 112 1.41 -22.72 22.72
C LYS A 112 0.83 -21.48 22.05
N GLN A 113 0.98 -20.30 22.66
CA GLN A 113 0.50 -19.05 22.08
C GLN A 113 1.18 -18.72 20.73
N LYS A 114 2.50 -18.93 20.61
CA LYS A 114 3.22 -18.75 19.34
C LYS A 114 2.81 -19.79 18.29
N PHE A 115 2.54 -21.01 18.71
CA PHE A 115 2.02 -22.04 17.83
C PHE A 115 0.61 -21.71 17.34
N ASP A 116 -0.25 -21.14 18.19
CA ASP A 116 -1.59 -20.70 17.79
C ASP A 116 -1.52 -19.58 16.73
N GLU A 117 -0.63 -18.59 16.90
CA GLU A 117 -0.34 -17.57 15.87
C GLU A 117 0.16 -18.20 14.56
N TYR A 118 1.02 -19.22 14.65
CA TYR A 118 1.52 -19.94 13.48
C TYR A 118 0.39 -20.71 12.76
N PHE A 119 -0.47 -21.41 13.50
CA PHE A 119 -1.62 -22.12 12.95
C PHE A 119 -2.64 -21.16 12.31
N GLU A 120 -2.85 -20.00 12.90
CA GLU A 120 -3.70 -18.95 12.32
C GLU A 120 -3.13 -18.41 11.00
N SER A 121 -1.81 -18.23 10.92
CA SER A 121 -1.11 -17.85 9.70
C SER A 121 -1.31 -18.88 8.58
N ILE A 122 -1.13 -20.18 8.89
CA ILE A 122 -1.35 -21.26 7.91
C ILE A 122 -2.80 -21.27 7.45
N ARG A 123 -3.77 -21.22 8.37
CA ARG A 123 -5.20 -21.21 8.02
C ARG A 123 -5.56 -20.01 7.15
N THR A 124 -4.92 -18.87 7.38
CA THR A 124 -5.07 -17.70 6.53
C THR A 124 -4.61 -18.04 5.11
N ILE A 125 -3.39 -18.57 4.94
CA ILE A 125 -2.84 -18.99 3.65
C ILE A 125 -3.77 -19.98 2.92
N GLU A 126 -4.26 -21.01 3.60
CA GLU A 126 -5.19 -22.00 3.01
C GLU A 126 -6.44 -21.34 2.42
N LYS A 127 -7.07 -20.41 3.17
CA LYS A 127 -8.22 -19.65 2.68
C LYS A 127 -7.88 -18.77 1.48
N GLN A 128 -6.70 -18.15 1.47
CA GLN A 128 -6.24 -17.37 0.32
C GLN A 128 -6.15 -18.28 -0.92
N MET A 129 -5.53 -19.46 -0.78
CA MET A 129 -5.36 -20.40 -1.88
C MET A 129 -6.68 -20.97 -2.38
N GLU A 130 -7.61 -21.28 -1.47
CA GLU A 130 -8.97 -21.72 -1.84
C GLU A 130 -9.69 -20.66 -2.71
N ARG A 131 -9.55 -19.38 -2.38
CA ARG A 131 -10.14 -18.28 -3.14
C ARG A 131 -9.46 -18.08 -4.49
N LEU A 132 -8.14 -18.12 -4.56
CA LEU A 132 -7.40 -18.04 -5.82
C LEU A 132 -7.81 -19.17 -6.78
N GLU A 133 -7.94 -20.40 -6.29
CA GLU A 133 -8.39 -21.53 -7.11
C GLU A 133 -9.81 -21.32 -7.68
N LYS A 134 -10.72 -20.76 -6.89
CA LYS A 134 -12.08 -20.39 -7.37
C LYS A 134 -12.05 -19.33 -8.47
N MET A 135 -11.03 -18.46 -8.46
CA MET A 135 -10.87 -17.37 -9.42
C MET A 135 -10.02 -17.75 -10.64
N LYS A 136 -9.36 -18.91 -10.63
CA LYS A 136 -8.40 -19.35 -11.66
C LYS A 136 -8.90 -19.20 -13.09
N ALA A 137 -10.15 -19.58 -13.36
CA ALA A 137 -10.73 -19.50 -14.69
C ALA A 137 -10.96 -18.04 -15.16
N GLU A 138 -11.30 -17.13 -14.24
CA GLU A 138 -11.45 -15.71 -14.57
C GLU A 138 -10.10 -15.01 -14.69
N LEU A 139 -9.14 -15.35 -13.83
CA LEU A 139 -7.77 -14.84 -13.90
C LEU A 139 -7.06 -15.26 -15.19
N ALA A 140 -7.34 -16.46 -15.71
CA ALA A 140 -6.79 -16.90 -17.00
C ALA A 140 -7.31 -16.09 -18.20
N LYS A 141 -8.41 -15.35 -18.06
CA LYS A 141 -8.93 -14.44 -19.10
C LYS A 141 -8.28 -13.06 -19.05
N VAL A 142 -7.55 -12.75 -17.98
CA VAL A 142 -6.85 -11.48 -17.84
C VAL A 142 -5.67 -11.50 -18.80
N GLY A 143 -5.74 -10.66 -19.84
CA GLY A 143 -4.69 -10.51 -20.85
C GLY A 143 -3.49 -9.72 -20.35
N PHE A 144 -2.85 -10.19 -19.27
CA PHE A 144 -1.64 -9.59 -18.70
C PHE A 144 -0.48 -10.59 -18.77
N GLU A 145 0.55 -10.24 -19.52
CA GLU A 145 1.72 -11.11 -19.70
C GLU A 145 2.66 -11.05 -18.49
N GLU A 146 3.31 -12.17 -18.18
CA GLU A 146 4.31 -12.21 -17.10
C GLU A 146 5.46 -11.23 -17.41
N PRO A 147 5.76 -10.27 -16.51
CA PRO A 147 6.84 -9.32 -16.73
C PRO A 147 8.20 -10.00 -16.95
N PRO A 148 9.03 -9.47 -17.87
CA PRO A 148 10.38 -9.99 -18.08
C PRO A 148 11.27 -9.71 -16.88
N GLU A 149 12.29 -10.55 -16.68
CA GLU A 149 13.35 -10.31 -15.70
C GLU A 149 14.42 -9.40 -16.30
N ALA A 150 14.05 -8.13 -16.51
CA ALA A 150 14.88 -7.12 -17.15
C ALA A 150 14.81 -5.77 -16.41
N TYR A 151 15.82 -4.94 -16.66
CA TYR A 151 15.76 -3.54 -16.25
C TYR A 151 14.64 -2.82 -17.00
N LEU A 152 13.82 -2.08 -16.28
CA LEU A 152 12.79 -1.20 -16.85
C LEU A 152 13.12 0.25 -16.51
N PRO A 153 12.95 1.19 -17.46
CA PRO A 153 12.97 2.61 -17.17
C PRO A 153 12.02 2.95 -16.01
N ARG A 154 12.37 3.97 -15.22
CA ARG A 154 11.66 4.32 -13.98
C ARG A 154 10.16 4.53 -14.19
N GLY A 155 9.78 5.23 -15.26
CA GLY A 155 8.39 5.47 -15.62
C GLY A 155 7.66 4.17 -15.96
N GLU A 156 8.24 3.34 -16.82
CA GLU A 156 7.68 2.03 -17.20
C GLU A 156 7.56 1.09 -16.00
N TYR A 157 8.54 1.09 -15.10
CA TYR A 157 8.52 0.30 -13.88
C TYR A 157 7.35 0.68 -12.97
N ILE A 158 7.16 1.99 -12.71
CA ILE A 158 6.06 2.48 -11.87
C ILE A 158 4.71 2.16 -12.52
N ARG A 159 4.57 2.41 -13.83
CA ARG A 159 3.33 2.12 -14.58
C ARG A 159 3.00 0.62 -14.57
N LEU A 160 3.99 -0.25 -14.74
CA LEU A 160 3.80 -1.69 -14.68
C LEU A 160 3.31 -2.15 -13.29
N MET A 161 3.95 -1.66 -12.23
CA MET A 161 3.51 -1.97 -10.85
C MET A 161 2.11 -1.42 -10.58
N ALA A 162 1.81 -0.21 -11.06
CA ALA A 162 0.49 0.40 -10.98
C ALA A 162 -0.57 -0.42 -11.73
N ASP A 163 -0.25 -0.92 -12.92
CA ASP A 163 -1.18 -1.74 -13.70
C ASP A 163 -1.45 -3.08 -13.01
N LEU A 164 -0.44 -3.70 -12.38
CA LEU A 164 -0.65 -4.89 -11.54
C LEU A 164 -1.57 -4.61 -10.35
N MET A 165 -1.39 -3.45 -9.70
CA MET A 165 -2.26 -3.00 -8.60
C MET A 165 -3.71 -2.79 -9.09
N VAL A 166 -3.90 -2.11 -10.21
CA VAL A 166 -5.23 -1.88 -10.81
C VAL A 166 -5.89 -3.19 -11.19
N VAL A 167 -5.16 -4.12 -11.79
CA VAL A 167 -5.70 -5.45 -12.13
C VAL A 167 -6.08 -6.24 -10.88
N ALA A 168 -5.29 -6.16 -9.80
CA ALA A 168 -5.63 -6.82 -8.54
C ALA A 168 -6.96 -6.29 -7.95
N LEU A 169 -7.19 -4.98 -8.03
CA LEU A 169 -8.46 -4.36 -7.62
C LEU A 169 -9.61 -4.75 -8.56
N GLN A 170 -9.41 -4.60 -9.87
CA GLN A 170 -10.41 -4.92 -10.91
C GLN A 170 -10.90 -6.37 -10.83
N THR A 171 -9.99 -7.30 -10.56
CA THR A 171 -10.32 -8.74 -10.51
C THR A 171 -10.84 -9.18 -9.16
N GLY A 172 -10.86 -8.30 -8.14
CA GLY A 172 -11.27 -8.65 -6.78
C GLY A 172 -10.25 -9.53 -6.04
N LEU A 173 -8.97 -9.51 -6.44
CA LEU A 173 -7.89 -10.20 -5.72
C LEU A 173 -7.63 -9.56 -4.35
N THR A 174 -7.85 -8.25 -4.24
CA THR A 174 -7.89 -7.49 -2.99
C THR A 174 -8.83 -6.29 -3.15
N ASN A 175 -9.34 -5.78 -2.03
CA ASN A 175 -10.05 -4.50 -1.97
C ASN A 175 -9.18 -3.38 -1.38
N VAL A 176 -7.98 -3.71 -0.90
CA VAL A 176 -7.09 -2.78 -0.21
C VAL A 176 -5.66 -2.95 -0.71
N THR A 177 -5.02 -1.85 -1.09
CA THR A 177 -3.64 -1.83 -1.56
C THR A 177 -2.88 -0.64 -0.98
N THR A 178 -1.59 -0.81 -0.72
CA THR A 178 -0.67 0.30 -0.50
C THR A 178 0.40 0.34 -1.59
N PHE A 179 0.85 1.53 -1.97
CA PHE A 179 1.76 1.70 -3.10
C PHE A 179 2.85 2.72 -2.77
N MET A 180 4.04 2.25 -2.42
CA MET A 180 5.19 3.13 -2.19
C MET A 180 5.90 3.42 -3.51
N VAL A 181 5.74 4.63 -4.05
CA VAL A 181 6.48 5.03 -5.28
C VAL A 181 7.98 5.13 -5.01
N GLY A 182 8.38 5.74 -3.89
CA GLY A 182 9.78 5.84 -3.50
C GLY A 182 9.90 6.09 -2.00
N PRO A 183 10.95 5.58 -1.34
CA PRO A 183 11.13 5.78 0.09
C PRO A 183 11.69 7.18 0.37
N GLU A 184 11.10 7.91 1.31
CA GLU A 184 11.41 9.33 1.56
C GLU A 184 12.87 9.58 1.94
N ARG A 185 13.50 8.63 2.65
CA ARG A 185 14.88 8.72 3.15
C ARG A 185 15.91 8.02 2.23
N TRP A 186 15.49 7.50 1.08
CA TRP A 186 16.39 6.70 0.26
C TRP A 186 17.34 7.55 -0.57
N ASP A 187 18.63 7.49 -0.22
CA ASP A 187 19.65 8.33 -0.84
C ASP A 187 20.27 7.74 -2.12
N THR A 188 19.91 6.51 -2.49
CA THR A 188 20.41 5.93 -3.73
C THR A 188 19.74 6.60 -4.94
N PRO A 189 20.54 7.18 -5.87
CA PRO A 189 20.01 7.85 -7.05
C PRO A 189 19.21 6.93 -7.96
N TYR A 190 18.07 7.41 -8.46
CA TYR A 190 17.36 6.80 -9.58
C TYR A 190 17.75 7.48 -10.88
N LEU A 191 17.84 6.73 -11.97
CA LEU A 191 17.75 7.32 -13.30
C LEU A 191 16.27 7.55 -13.62
N PHE A 192 15.91 8.80 -13.90
CA PHE A 192 14.60 9.12 -14.48
C PHE A 192 14.86 9.34 -15.97
N GLU A 193 14.78 8.27 -16.75
CA GLU A 193 15.25 8.24 -18.14
C GLU A 193 14.60 9.31 -19.01
N GLU A 194 13.33 9.64 -18.75
CA GLU A 194 12.57 10.67 -19.48
C GLU A 194 13.01 12.11 -19.10
N LEU A 195 13.77 12.29 -18.01
CA LEU A 195 14.10 13.59 -17.43
C LEU A 195 15.60 13.93 -17.43
N PHE A 196 16.47 12.94 -17.23
CA PHE A 196 17.89 13.14 -16.96
C PHE A 196 18.78 12.11 -17.65
N ASP A 197 19.96 12.55 -18.11
CA ASP A 197 20.99 11.66 -18.69
C ASP A 197 21.75 10.83 -17.65
N LYS A 198 21.63 11.20 -16.36
CA LYS A 198 22.37 10.58 -15.25
C LYS A 198 21.46 10.40 -14.03
N PRO A 199 21.73 9.38 -13.19
CA PRO A 199 20.98 9.18 -11.96
C PRO A 199 21.00 10.41 -11.04
N ARG A 200 19.86 10.70 -10.40
CA ARG A 200 19.68 11.79 -9.43
C ARG A 200 19.14 11.22 -8.11
N SER A 201 19.70 11.69 -6.98
CA SER A 201 19.10 11.42 -5.65
C SER A 201 17.97 12.41 -5.44
N HIS A 202 16.72 11.93 -5.46
CA HIS A 202 15.56 12.77 -5.13
C HIS A 202 15.67 13.32 -3.70
N HIS A 203 16.04 12.48 -2.73
CA HIS A 203 16.28 12.88 -1.35
C HIS A 203 17.35 13.99 -1.22
N GLY A 204 18.50 13.79 -1.87
CA GLY A 204 19.56 14.79 -1.88
C GLY A 204 19.14 16.10 -2.55
N MET A 205 18.32 16.05 -3.61
CA MET A 205 17.78 17.25 -4.25
C MET A 205 16.78 17.96 -3.34
N SER A 206 15.91 17.23 -2.62
CA SER A 206 14.91 17.83 -1.72
C SER A 206 15.53 18.54 -0.51
N HIS A 207 16.75 18.21 -0.11
CA HIS A 207 17.54 18.98 0.87
C HIS A 207 18.20 20.24 0.30
N ASN A 208 18.28 20.37 -1.03
CA ASN A 208 19.01 21.42 -1.72
C ASN A 208 18.11 22.21 -2.68
N GLN A 209 16.84 22.43 -2.31
CA GLN A 209 15.82 22.99 -3.18
C GLN A 209 16.23 24.31 -3.83
N THR A 210 16.91 25.20 -3.08
CA THR A 210 17.40 26.49 -3.60
C THR A 210 18.31 26.37 -4.83
N LYS A 211 18.96 25.21 -5.01
CA LYS A 211 19.84 24.91 -6.15
C LYS A 211 19.24 23.91 -7.14
N MET A 212 18.22 23.16 -6.71
CA MET A 212 17.70 22.00 -7.43
C MET A 212 16.21 22.14 -7.80
N ILE A 213 15.60 23.32 -7.59
CA ILE A 213 14.15 23.51 -7.76
C ILE A 213 13.65 23.10 -9.15
N ASP A 214 14.38 23.43 -10.21
CA ASP A 214 13.96 23.07 -11.58
C ASP A 214 13.99 21.56 -11.83
N ASP A 215 14.96 20.84 -11.25
CA ASP A 215 15.04 19.38 -11.36
C ASP A 215 13.99 18.71 -10.47
N LEU A 216 13.69 19.27 -9.29
CA LEU A 216 12.59 18.82 -8.43
C LEU A 216 11.23 18.97 -9.11
N LEU A 217 10.94 20.13 -9.71
CA LEU A 217 9.68 20.35 -10.43
C LEU A 217 9.46 19.36 -11.58
N LYS A 218 10.53 18.93 -12.27
CA LYS A 218 10.45 17.87 -13.28
C LYS A 218 10.08 16.53 -12.66
N VAL A 219 10.71 16.17 -11.53
CA VAL A 219 10.43 14.91 -10.83
C VAL A 219 9.02 14.90 -10.23
N ASP A 220 8.58 16.01 -9.64
CA ASP A 220 7.21 16.17 -9.13
C ASP A 220 6.18 15.98 -10.24
N LYS A 221 6.38 16.66 -11.38
CA LYS A 221 5.53 16.49 -12.56
C LYS A 221 5.52 15.03 -13.04
N PHE A 222 6.69 14.39 -13.10
CA PHE A 222 6.80 12.99 -13.49
C PHE A 222 6.01 12.06 -12.56
N HIS A 223 6.07 12.25 -11.24
CA HIS A 223 5.27 11.44 -10.31
C HIS A 223 3.76 11.71 -10.47
N MET A 224 3.37 12.97 -10.70
CA MET A 224 1.98 13.32 -11.00
C MET A 224 1.48 12.70 -12.31
N GLU A 225 2.33 12.56 -13.32
CA GLU A 225 2.00 11.83 -14.56
C GLU A 225 1.80 10.33 -14.30
N GLN A 226 2.55 9.72 -13.37
CA GLN A 226 2.30 8.33 -12.96
C GLN A 226 1.00 8.19 -12.19
N PHE A 227 0.68 9.15 -11.32
CA PHE A 227 -0.60 9.18 -10.61
C PHE A 227 -1.79 9.35 -11.59
N LEU A 228 -1.63 10.21 -12.59
CA LEU A 228 -2.60 10.37 -13.67
C LEU A 228 -2.81 9.06 -14.45
N HIS A 229 -1.74 8.31 -14.74
CA HIS A 229 -1.85 6.99 -15.35
C HIS A 229 -2.74 6.06 -14.52
N VAL A 230 -2.52 5.96 -13.20
CA VAL A 230 -3.38 5.14 -12.31
C VAL A 230 -4.85 5.56 -12.41
N MET A 231 -5.13 6.85 -12.30
CA MET A 231 -6.50 7.37 -12.39
C MET A 231 -7.14 7.05 -13.75
N GLN A 232 -6.43 7.25 -14.86
CA GLN A 232 -6.93 6.95 -16.20
C GLN A 232 -7.20 5.45 -16.40
N ARG A 233 -6.34 4.59 -15.84
CA ARG A 233 -6.52 3.14 -15.89
C ARG A 233 -7.76 2.70 -15.11
N MET A 234 -7.96 3.24 -13.91
CA MET A 234 -9.15 2.95 -13.09
C MET A 234 -10.43 3.52 -13.71
N GLU A 235 -10.39 4.73 -14.26
CA GLU A 235 -11.53 5.37 -14.93
C GLU A 235 -11.98 4.60 -16.19
N ALA A 236 -11.04 4.01 -16.93
CA ALA A 236 -11.35 3.23 -18.13
C ALA A 236 -12.04 1.89 -17.85
N ILE A 237 -12.06 1.43 -16.60
CA ILE A 237 -12.66 0.16 -16.18
C ILE A 237 -14.09 0.42 -15.73
N VAL A 238 -15.06 0.08 -16.58
CA VAL A 238 -16.49 0.18 -16.25
C VAL A 238 -16.94 -1.09 -15.52
N GLU A 239 -17.56 -0.91 -14.36
CA GLU A 239 -18.08 -1.98 -13.51
C GLU A 239 -19.55 -2.33 -13.84
N PRO A 240 -20.09 -3.47 -13.36
CA PRO A 240 -21.42 -3.95 -13.76
C PRO A 240 -22.60 -3.01 -13.49
N ASP A 241 -22.47 -2.10 -12.53
CA ASP A 241 -23.47 -1.08 -12.19
C ASP A 241 -23.36 0.21 -13.02
N GLY A 242 -22.37 0.27 -13.92
CA GLY A 242 -22.14 1.38 -14.84
C GLY A 242 -21.24 2.49 -14.30
N THR A 243 -20.74 2.39 -13.06
CA THR A 243 -19.70 3.30 -12.55
C THR A 243 -18.31 2.81 -12.97
N THR A 244 -17.28 3.63 -12.75
CA THR A 244 -15.89 3.22 -13.00
C THR A 244 -15.24 2.61 -11.76
N LEU A 245 -14.15 1.85 -11.92
CA LEU A 245 -13.35 1.38 -10.78
C LEU A 245 -12.86 2.57 -9.93
N LEU A 246 -12.58 3.72 -10.56
CA LEU A 246 -12.21 4.94 -9.85
C LEU A 246 -13.37 5.48 -9.01
N ASP A 247 -14.60 5.46 -9.51
CA ASP A 247 -15.79 5.85 -8.73
C ASP A 247 -15.98 5.01 -7.46
N ASN A 248 -15.60 3.73 -7.50
CA ASN A 248 -15.72 2.80 -6.38
C ASN A 248 -14.45 2.67 -5.53
N THR A 249 -13.39 3.43 -5.82
CA THR A 249 -12.11 3.39 -5.09
C THR A 249 -11.81 4.74 -4.43
N LEU A 250 -11.36 4.73 -3.17
CA LEU A 250 -10.71 5.89 -2.56
C LEU A 250 -9.21 5.83 -2.85
N LEU A 251 -8.73 6.64 -3.79
CA LEU A 251 -7.33 6.67 -4.21
C LEU A 251 -6.63 7.88 -3.59
N THR A 252 -5.77 7.66 -2.59
CA THR A 252 -5.01 8.72 -1.92
C THR A 252 -3.55 8.71 -2.36
N TYR A 253 -3.04 9.88 -2.72
CA TYR A 253 -1.64 10.14 -3.03
C TYR A 253 -1.08 11.24 -2.12
N GLY A 254 0.16 11.08 -1.69
CA GLY A 254 0.85 12.13 -0.94
C GLY A 254 2.16 11.66 -0.34
N SER A 255 2.67 12.46 0.60
CA SER A 255 3.87 12.15 1.37
C SER A 255 3.72 12.55 2.84
N GLY A 256 4.62 12.05 3.68
CA GLY A 256 4.68 12.34 5.11
C GLY A 256 5.36 13.67 5.45
N LEU A 257 5.84 14.43 4.47
CA LEU A 257 6.49 15.73 4.66
C LEU A 257 5.88 16.81 3.75
N GLY A 258 5.64 18.00 4.30
CA GLY A 258 5.26 19.19 3.53
C GLY A 258 6.45 19.84 2.84
N ASP A 259 7.63 19.79 3.49
CA ASP A 259 8.87 20.32 2.94
C ASP A 259 10.07 19.44 3.26
N GLY A 260 10.78 18.99 2.21
CA GLY A 260 11.96 18.14 2.36
C GLY A 260 13.22 18.89 2.83
N SER A 261 13.31 20.21 2.65
CA SER A 261 14.51 20.96 3.03
C SER A 261 14.61 21.16 4.53
N THR A 262 13.48 21.39 5.18
CA THR A 262 13.36 21.69 6.61
C THR A 262 12.79 20.51 7.41
N HIS A 263 12.40 19.43 6.74
CA HIS A 263 11.68 18.29 7.34
C HIS A 263 10.38 18.72 8.02
N GLN A 264 9.65 19.61 7.36
CA GLN A 264 8.35 20.06 7.83
C GLN A 264 7.33 18.93 7.70
N TYR A 265 6.67 18.58 8.81
CA TYR A 265 5.70 17.47 8.91
C TYR A 265 4.23 17.95 9.01
N ASN A 266 3.99 19.23 8.73
CA ASN A 266 2.65 19.80 8.50
C ASN A 266 2.53 20.23 7.02
N ASP A 267 1.38 20.79 6.64
CA ASP A 267 1.10 21.23 5.26
C ASP A 267 1.36 20.14 4.20
N LEU A 268 0.94 18.91 4.51
CA LEU A 268 1.22 17.74 3.70
C LEU A 268 0.55 17.84 2.31
N PRO A 269 1.25 17.48 1.23
CA PRO A 269 0.68 17.47 -0.11
C PRO A 269 -0.17 16.21 -0.29
N ILE A 270 -1.48 16.31 -0.07
CA ILE A 270 -2.42 15.19 -0.18
C ILE A 270 -3.40 15.40 -1.31
N ILE A 271 -3.61 14.36 -2.13
CA ILE A 271 -4.63 14.30 -3.17
C ILE A 271 -5.49 13.08 -2.90
N LEU A 272 -6.81 13.29 -2.83
CA LEU A 272 -7.81 12.23 -2.85
C LEU A 272 -8.54 12.26 -4.21
N ALA A 273 -8.55 11.13 -4.89
CA ALA A 273 -9.29 10.90 -6.12
C ALA A 273 -10.25 9.71 -5.96
N GLY A 274 -11.27 9.65 -6.82
CA GLY A 274 -12.29 8.62 -6.78
C GLY A 274 -13.34 8.81 -5.69
N GLY A 275 -13.97 7.72 -5.26
CA GLY A 275 -15.07 7.71 -4.29
C GLY A 275 -16.44 8.09 -4.86
N GLY A 276 -16.48 8.41 -6.16
CA GLY A 276 -17.70 8.67 -6.91
C GLY A 276 -18.55 9.73 -6.24
N ARG A 277 -19.85 9.46 -6.08
CA ARG A 277 -20.78 10.40 -5.46
C ARG A 277 -20.61 10.58 -3.95
N ARG A 278 -19.79 9.76 -3.28
CA ARG A 278 -19.61 9.82 -1.82
C ARG A 278 -18.60 10.89 -1.40
N VAL A 279 -17.75 11.31 -2.34
CA VAL A 279 -16.69 12.31 -2.13
C VAL A 279 -16.96 13.53 -3.00
N VAL A 280 -16.89 14.72 -2.40
CA VAL A 280 -16.98 15.98 -3.14
C VAL A 280 -15.63 16.25 -3.83
N SER A 281 -15.61 16.17 -5.15
CA SER A 281 -14.41 16.38 -5.98
C SER A 281 -14.26 17.83 -6.45
N GLY A 282 -13.14 18.14 -7.11
CA GLY A 282 -12.90 19.44 -7.76
C GLY A 282 -12.62 20.59 -6.80
N GLN A 283 -12.19 20.30 -5.57
CA GLN A 283 -11.92 21.30 -4.54
C GLN A 283 -10.47 21.23 -4.03
N HIS A 284 -10.00 22.35 -3.53
CA HIS A 284 -8.75 22.47 -2.76
C HIS A 284 -9.11 22.89 -1.34
N ILE A 285 -8.83 22.03 -0.36
CA ILE A 285 -9.18 22.25 1.03
C ILE A 285 -7.90 22.60 1.80
N ASN A 286 -7.82 23.84 2.26
CA ASN A 286 -6.81 24.21 3.25
C ASN A 286 -7.38 23.96 4.65
N MET A 287 -6.82 22.97 5.36
CA MET A 287 -7.27 22.62 6.71
C MET A 287 -6.78 23.65 7.74
N PRO A 288 -7.54 23.91 8.82
CA PRO A 288 -7.05 24.71 9.93
C PRO A 288 -5.73 24.15 10.49
N GLU A 289 -4.85 25.05 10.94
CA GLU A 289 -3.61 24.67 11.60
C GLU A 289 -3.88 23.72 12.78
N GLY A 290 -3.04 22.69 12.91
CA GLY A 290 -3.19 21.66 13.95
C GLY A 290 -4.21 20.57 13.63
N THR A 291 -4.83 20.58 12.44
CA THR A 291 -5.66 19.45 11.98
C THR A 291 -4.78 18.21 11.77
N PRO A 292 -5.02 17.09 12.47
CA PRO A 292 -4.26 15.86 12.25
C PRO A 292 -4.59 15.23 10.89
N LEU A 293 -3.57 14.68 10.22
CA LEU A 293 -3.76 13.86 9.00
C LEU A 293 -4.71 12.68 9.28
N ALA A 294 -4.71 12.15 10.51
CA ALA A 294 -5.61 11.07 10.90
C ALA A 294 -7.10 11.39 10.74
N ASN A 295 -7.50 12.68 10.66
CA ASN A 295 -8.87 13.04 10.33
C ASN A 295 -9.25 12.58 8.91
N LEU A 296 -8.33 12.64 7.95
CA LEU A 296 -8.54 12.10 6.60
C LEU A 296 -8.72 10.58 6.65
N TRP A 297 -7.85 9.89 7.40
CA TRP A 297 -7.88 8.44 7.56
C TRP A 297 -9.17 7.94 8.22
N LEU A 298 -9.62 8.62 9.28
CA LEU A 298 -10.91 8.34 9.90
C LEU A 298 -12.08 8.54 8.93
N THR A 299 -12.05 9.64 8.17
CA THR A 299 -13.07 9.94 7.15
C THR A 299 -13.13 8.83 6.08
N GLN A 300 -11.98 8.38 5.59
CA GLN A 300 -11.90 7.30 4.60
C GLN A 300 -12.36 5.95 5.16
N ALA A 301 -11.98 5.61 6.39
CA ALA A 301 -12.45 4.40 7.05
C ALA A 301 -13.98 4.36 7.14
N ARG A 302 -14.61 5.47 7.54
CA ARG A 302 -16.07 5.58 7.62
C ARG A 302 -16.75 5.54 6.25
N LEU A 303 -16.17 6.18 5.23
CA LEU A 303 -16.62 6.05 3.83
C LEU A 303 -16.58 4.59 3.33
N LEU A 304 -15.65 3.78 3.84
CA LEU A 304 -15.52 2.35 3.57
C LEU A 304 -16.38 1.47 4.49
N GLY A 305 -17.23 2.07 5.32
CA GLY A 305 -18.22 1.37 6.15
C GLY A 305 -17.70 0.85 7.48
N LEU A 306 -16.58 1.40 7.99
CA LEU A 306 -16.11 1.11 9.34
C LEU A 306 -16.84 1.98 10.37
N GLU A 307 -17.29 1.34 11.45
CA GLU A 307 -17.90 1.98 12.61
C GLU A 307 -16.83 2.18 13.71
N ILE A 308 -15.92 3.13 13.48
CA ILE A 308 -14.85 3.48 14.43
C ILE A 308 -14.99 4.93 14.89
N ASP A 309 -14.74 5.16 16.19
CA ASP A 309 -14.85 6.48 16.81
C ASP A 309 -13.61 7.34 16.56
N GLU A 310 -12.43 6.72 16.56
CA GLU A 310 -11.14 7.37 16.33
C GLU A 310 -10.19 6.46 15.55
N PHE A 311 -9.25 7.07 14.83
CA PHE A 311 -8.05 6.43 14.31
C PHE A 311 -6.84 7.27 14.71
N ALA A 312 -5.85 6.66 15.36
CA ALA A 312 -4.64 7.34 15.80
C ALA A 312 -4.93 8.65 16.56
N ASP A 313 -4.45 9.80 16.09
CA ASP A 313 -4.68 11.15 16.65
C ASP A 313 -5.83 11.94 16.03
N SER A 314 -6.74 11.26 15.33
CA SER A 314 -7.91 11.90 14.75
C SER A 314 -8.75 12.61 15.83
N THR A 315 -9.19 13.83 15.52
CA THR A 315 -10.12 14.64 16.33
C THR A 315 -11.51 14.76 15.70
N GLY A 316 -11.69 14.25 14.48
CA GLY A 316 -12.98 14.24 13.78
C GLY A 316 -12.83 13.88 12.30
N GLU A 317 -13.94 13.97 11.56
CA GLU A 317 -13.96 13.80 10.11
C GLU A 317 -13.72 15.12 9.37
N ILE A 318 -13.23 15.03 8.13
CA ILE A 318 -13.16 16.16 7.21
C ILE A 318 -14.50 16.24 6.47
N SER A 319 -15.47 16.91 7.09
CA SER A 319 -16.85 16.99 6.59
C SER A 319 -16.97 17.61 5.19
N SER A 320 -16.05 18.49 4.79
CA SER A 320 -16.00 19.07 3.45
C SER A 320 -15.69 18.05 2.34
N LEU A 321 -15.13 16.87 2.67
CA LEU A 321 -14.95 15.78 1.73
C LEU A 321 -16.22 14.99 1.47
N LEU A 322 -17.17 15.00 2.41
CA LEU A 322 -18.36 14.15 2.36
C LEU A 322 -19.45 14.81 1.50
N SER A 323 -20.01 14.04 0.56
CA SER A 323 -21.23 14.46 -0.12
C SER A 323 -22.38 14.53 0.88
N GLN A 324 -23.18 15.60 0.84
CA GLN A 324 -24.47 15.58 1.54
C GLN A 324 -25.37 14.59 0.82
N THR A 325 -25.59 13.43 1.44
CA THR A 325 -26.56 12.42 0.99
C THR A 325 -27.99 12.90 1.08
#